data_AF-A0A7W1YYR0-F1
#
_entry.id   AF-A0A7W1YYR0-F1
#
_cell.length_a   1.000
_cell.length_b   1.000
_cell.length_c   1.000
_cell.angle_alpha   90.00
_cell.angle_beta   90.00
_cell.angle_gamma   90.00
#
_symmetry.space_group_name_H-M   'P 1'
#
loop_
_entity.id
_entity.type
_entity.pdbx_description
1 polymer ?
#
loop_
_entity_poly.entity_id
_entity_poly.type
_entity_poly.pdbx_seq_one_letter_code
_entity_poly.pdbx_strand_id
1 'polypeptide(L)'
;TLDSFKTSNTAIYNFVKSELKEHFIILPPSGPVTGVYAATDTSRGVWKAPANVSLADVIEPMVKLDTTTQDALNVDATSGKSINALRSFAAKGTLVWGARTLDGNSNEWRYISVRRFFNMVEESVKKSTYWAVFETNDANTWVKVRGMIENYLTQKWRDGALAGATTKDAFFVRCGLGTTMTSQDILEGRMNVEIGMAVVRPAEFIILKFSHKLQTS
;
A
#
# COMPACT_ATOMS: atom_id res chain seq x y z
N THR A 1 -12.68 0.39 42.83
CA THR A 1 -12.08 0.13 41.50
C THR A 1 -10.65 -0.34 41.72
N LEU A 2 -9.92 -0.84 40.70
CA LEU A 2 -8.51 -1.22 40.90
C LEU A 2 -7.67 -0.06 41.47
N ASP A 3 -7.99 1.18 41.08
CA ASP A 3 -7.34 2.39 41.58
C ASP A 3 -7.51 2.61 43.09
N SER A 4 -8.64 2.23 43.70
CA SER A 4 -8.83 2.40 45.15
C SER A 4 -7.89 1.52 45.97
N PHE A 5 -7.46 0.37 45.44
CA PHE A 5 -6.53 -0.54 46.11
C PHE A 5 -5.07 -0.08 46.02
N LYS A 6 -4.73 0.85 45.11
CA LYS A 6 -3.35 1.31 44.92
C LYS A 6 -2.74 1.91 46.20
N THR A 7 -3.53 2.64 46.96
CA THR A 7 -3.14 3.29 48.22
C THR A 7 -3.65 2.57 49.46
N SER A 8 -4.80 1.90 49.39
CA SER A 8 -5.42 1.23 50.54
C SER A 8 -4.94 -0.20 50.77
N ASN A 9 -4.55 -0.93 49.71
CA ASN A 9 -4.06 -2.30 49.81
C ASN A 9 -3.15 -2.66 48.63
N THR A 10 -1.89 -2.22 48.71
CA THR A 10 -0.91 -2.35 47.63
C THR A 10 -0.58 -3.81 47.30
N ALA A 11 -0.71 -4.74 48.26
CA ALA A 11 -0.50 -6.16 48.03
C ALA A 11 -1.55 -6.73 47.06
N ILE A 12 -2.84 -6.45 47.30
CA ILE A 12 -3.93 -6.85 46.41
C ILE A 12 -3.79 -6.17 45.04
N TYR A 13 -3.45 -4.88 45.00
CA TYR A 13 -3.23 -4.16 43.74
C TYR A 13 -2.14 -4.83 42.88
N ASN A 14 -0.99 -5.17 43.48
CA ASN A 14 0.11 -5.82 42.77
C ASN A 14 -0.24 -7.24 42.33
N PHE A 15 -0.97 -8.00 43.16
CA PHE A 15 -1.45 -9.34 42.82
C PHE A 15 -2.41 -9.30 41.62
N VAL A 16 -3.43 -8.43 41.64
CA VAL A 16 -4.35 -8.31 40.50
C VAL A 16 -3.61 -7.84 39.24
N LYS A 17 -2.65 -6.94 39.37
CA LYS A 17 -1.83 -6.47 38.25
C LYS A 17 -0.93 -7.57 37.67
N SER A 18 -0.41 -8.50 38.47
CA SER A 18 0.35 -9.64 37.95
C SER A 18 -0.56 -10.62 37.23
N GLU A 19 -1.72 -10.96 37.80
CA GLU A 19 -2.69 -11.85 37.14
C GLU A 19 -3.16 -11.28 35.81
N LEU A 20 -3.47 -9.97 35.74
CA LEU A 20 -3.89 -9.32 34.49
C LEU A 20 -2.79 -9.33 33.40
N LYS A 21 -1.51 -9.41 33.77
CA LYS A 21 -0.42 -9.51 32.78
C LYS A 21 -0.32 -10.89 32.15
N GLU A 22 -0.76 -11.93 32.85
CA GLU A 22 -0.76 -13.31 32.34
C GLU A 22 -1.98 -13.59 31.45
N HIS A 23 -2.98 -12.71 31.46
CA HIS A 23 -4.18 -12.83 30.61
C HIS A 23 -3.99 -12.12 29.26
N PHE A 24 -3.86 -12.92 28.21
CA PHE A 24 -3.85 -12.44 26.83
C PHE A 24 -5.25 -12.40 26.23
N ILE A 25 -5.51 -11.37 25.43
CA ILE A 25 -6.75 -11.23 24.66
C ILE A 25 -6.50 -11.46 23.18
N ILE A 26 -7.44 -12.15 22.53
CA ILE A 26 -7.44 -12.31 21.08
C ILE A 26 -8.04 -11.05 20.47
N LEU A 27 -7.29 -10.42 19.57
CA LEU A 27 -7.73 -9.24 18.84
C LEU A 27 -7.83 -9.52 17.33
N PRO A 28 -8.75 -8.86 16.62
CA PRO A 28 -8.78 -8.92 15.17
C PRO A 28 -7.50 -8.27 14.58
N PRO A 29 -7.01 -8.76 13.43
CA PRO A 29 -5.75 -8.28 12.86
C PRO A 29 -5.83 -6.88 12.24
N SER A 30 -7.04 -6.34 12.04
CA SER A 30 -7.26 -5.08 11.32
C SER A 30 -6.56 -3.89 11.99
N GLY A 31 -6.67 -3.74 13.32
CA GLY A 31 -6.06 -2.63 14.06
C GLY A 31 -4.54 -2.57 13.89
N PRO A 32 -3.80 -3.63 14.26
CA PRO A 32 -2.34 -3.68 14.08
C PRO A 32 -1.91 -3.47 12.62
N VAL A 33 -2.62 -4.06 11.65
CA VAL A 33 -2.29 -3.92 10.21
C VAL A 33 -2.51 -2.48 9.72
N THR A 34 -3.54 -1.77 10.20
CA THR A 34 -3.70 -0.33 9.91
C THR A 34 -2.52 0.50 10.43
N GLY A 35 -2.01 0.16 11.62
CA GLY A 35 -0.78 0.76 12.15
C GLY A 35 0.43 0.52 11.24
N VAL A 36 0.58 -0.71 10.73
CA VAL A 36 1.64 -1.04 9.75
C VAL A 36 1.51 -0.23 8.48
N TYR A 37 0.30 0.00 7.98
CA TYR A 37 0.08 0.85 6.79
C TYR A 37 0.59 2.27 7.07
N ALA A 38 0.14 2.90 8.15
CA ALA A 38 0.55 4.26 8.50
C ALA A 38 2.07 4.40 8.70
N ALA A 39 2.67 3.45 9.41
CA ALA A 39 4.12 3.43 9.66
C ALA A 39 4.93 3.22 8.37
N THR A 40 4.49 2.31 7.49
CA THR A 40 5.16 2.03 6.21
C THR A 40 5.06 3.24 5.29
N ASP A 41 3.88 3.82 5.17
CA ASP A 41 3.64 4.98 4.30
C ASP A 41 4.50 6.18 4.72
N THR A 42 4.60 6.43 6.03
CA THR A 42 5.37 7.55 6.59
C THR A 42 6.87 7.36 6.40
N SER A 43 7.37 6.14 6.64
CA SER A 43 8.82 5.87 6.61
C SER A 43 9.36 5.60 5.21
N ARG A 44 8.53 5.08 4.30
CA ARG A 44 8.97 4.51 3.02
C ARG A 44 8.10 4.86 1.81
N GLY A 45 7.02 5.59 2.02
CA GLY A 45 6.07 5.95 0.97
C GLY A 45 5.02 4.86 0.70
N VAL A 46 3.87 5.30 0.21
CA VAL A 46 2.67 4.47 -0.04
C VAL A 46 2.92 3.37 -1.09
N TRP A 47 3.89 3.58 -1.99
CA TRP A 47 4.27 2.61 -3.02
C TRP A 47 5.04 1.41 -2.46
N LYS A 48 5.48 1.44 -1.19
CA LYS A 48 6.04 0.27 -0.53
C LYS A 48 4.93 -0.65 -0.02
N ALA A 49 4.99 -1.92 -0.41
CA ALA A 49 4.14 -2.96 0.14
C ALA A 49 4.24 -3.05 1.69
N PRO A 50 3.12 -2.98 2.42
CA PRO A 50 3.08 -3.10 3.88
C PRO A 50 3.16 -4.56 4.36
N ALA A 51 4.13 -5.30 3.80
CA ALA A 51 4.41 -6.70 4.10
C ALA A 51 5.91 -6.89 4.40
N ASN A 52 6.23 -8.00 5.06
CA ASN A 52 7.51 -8.24 5.73
C ASN A 52 7.81 -7.15 6.77
N VAL A 53 6.79 -6.79 7.56
CA VAL A 53 6.85 -5.82 8.66
C VAL A 53 6.33 -6.49 9.93
N SER A 54 7.06 -6.34 11.03
CA SER A 54 6.69 -6.90 12.33
C SER A 54 5.51 -6.16 12.94
N LEU A 55 4.63 -6.89 13.61
CA LEU A 55 3.57 -6.33 14.43
C LEU A 55 4.09 -6.02 15.83
N ALA A 56 3.86 -4.79 16.31
CA ALA A 56 4.16 -4.40 17.68
C ALA A 56 3.13 -5.00 18.64
N ASP A 57 3.58 -5.42 19.82
CA ASP A 57 2.76 -5.96 20.91
C ASP A 57 1.85 -7.14 20.52
N VAL A 58 2.25 -7.90 19.50
CA VAL A 58 1.59 -9.14 19.07
C VAL A 58 2.51 -10.32 19.32
N ILE A 59 2.02 -11.28 20.12
CA ILE A 59 2.77 -12.49 20.48
C ILE A 59 2.80 -13.45 19.29
N GLU A 60 1.63 -13.96 18.87
CA GLU A 60 1.49 -14.85 17.72
C GLU A 60 0.07 -14.84 17.15
N PRO A 61 -0.13 -15.24 15.88
CA PRO A 61 -1.45 -15.53 15.33
C PRO A 61 -2.07 -16.74 16.04
N MET A 62 -3.39 -16.71 16.24
CA MET A 62 -4.15 -17.83 16.83
C MET A 62 -3.99 -19.13 16.03
N VAL A 63 -3.94 -19.01 14.69
CA VAL A 63 -3.77 -20.16 13.80
C VAL A 63 -2.39 -20.07 13.16
N LYS A 64 -1.56 -21.09 13.41
CA LYS A 64 -0.25 -21.21 12.79
C LYS A 64 -0.40 -21.75 11.38
N LEU A 65 0.07 -20.98 10.41
CA LEU A 65 0.04 -21.34 9.00
C LEU A 65 1.42 -21.81 8.55
N ASP A 66 1.47 -22.98 7.93
CA ASP A 66 2.63 -23.43 7.17
C ASP A 66 2.65 -22.79 5.78
N THR A 67 3.68 -23.08 5.00
CA THR A 67 3.84 -22.49 3.67
C THR A 67 2.76 -22.99 2.70
N THR A 68 2.43 -24.28 2.73
CA THR A 68 1.42 -24.88 1.85
C THR A 68 0.03 -24.28 2.08
N THR A 69 -0.37 -24.12 3.35
CA THR A 69 -1.66 -23.51 3.69
C THR A 69 -1.69 -22.05 3.28
N GLN A 70 -0.59 -21.31 3.49
CA GLN A 70 -0.49 -19.93 3.05
C GLN A 70 -0.56 -19.81 1.52
N ASP A 71 0.06 -20.71 0.78
CA ASP A 71 0.06 -20.67 -0.69
C ASP A 71 -1.35 -20.80 -1.26
N ALA A 72 -2.21 -21.61 -0.64
CA ALA A 72 -3.63 -21.70 -0.99
C ALA A 72 -4.40 -20.39 -0.71
N LEU A 73 -3.94 -19.57 0.25
CA LEU A 73 -4.54 -18.26 0.55
C LEU A 73 -4.06 -17.15 -0.41
N ASN A 74 -2.94 -17.35 -1.10
CA ASN A 74 -2.39 -16.35 -2.01
C ASN A 74 -3.29 -16.16 -3.24
N VAL A 75 -3.90 -17.23 -3.79
CA VAL A 75 -5.03 -17.15 -4.75
C VAL A 75 -5.92 -18.36 -4.50
N ASP A 76 -7.15 -18.11 -4.06
CA ASP A 76 -8.15 -19.15 -3.97
C ASP A 76 -8.53 -19.65 -5.37
N ALA A 77 -8.45 -20.96 -5.59
CA ALA A 77 -8.67 -21.56 -6.91
C ALA A 77 -10.09 -21.36 -7.46
N THR A 78 -11.08 -21.17 -6.57
CA THR A 78 -12.49 -21.04 -6.97
C THR A 78 -12.88 -19.59 -7.21
N SER A 79 -12.53 -18.70 -6.28
CA SER A 79 -12.95 -17.30 -6.28
C SER A 79 -11.91 -16.34 -6.86
N GLY A 80 -10.66 -16.77 -7.04
CA GLY A 80 -9.55 -15.93 -7.51
C GLY A 80 -9.08 -14.87 -6.49
N LYS A 81 -9.62 -14.91 -5.26
CA LYS A 81 -9.33 -13.92 -4.20
C LYS A 81 -8.08 -14.27 -3.44
N SER A 82 -7.44 -13.26 -2.85
CA SER A 82 -6.30 -13.45 -1.95
C SER A 82 -6.63 -13.09 -0.51
N ILE A 83 -6.02 -13.80 0.44
CA ILE A 83 -6.03 -13.48 1.86
C ILE A 83 -4.58 -13.36 2.32
N ASN A 84 -4.20 -12.19 2.84
CA ASN A 84 -2.85 -11.98 3.37
C ASN A 84 -2.74 -12.58 4.77
N ALA A 85 -1.78 -13.48 4.98
CA ALA A 85 -1.54 -14.11 6.26
C ALA A 85 -0.69 -13.22 7.20
N LEU A 86 -0.91 -13.37 8.51
CA LEU A 86 0.06 -13.01 9.54
C LEU A 86 0.81 -14.28 9.94
N ARG A 87 2.13 -14.25 9.99
CA ARG A 87 2.93 -15.44 10.31
C ARG A 87 4.04 -15.16 11.32
N SER A 88 4.21 -16.10 12.24
CA SER A 88 5.33 -16.10 13.17
C SER A 88 6.56 -16.72 12.55
N PHE A 89 7.68 -16.05 12.65
CA PHE A 89 8.99 -16.54 12.21
C PHE A 89 9.96 -16.53 13.38
N ALA A 90 10.77 -17.60 13.46
CA ALA A 90 11.88 -17.65 14.41
C ALA A 90 12.80 -16.42 14.22
N ALA A 91 13.18 -15.78 15.31
CA ALA A 91 14.01 -14.57 15.37
C ALA A 91 13.46 -13.29 14.71
N LYS A 92 12.28 -13.31 14.07
CA LYS A 92 11.64 -12.11 13.48
C LYS A 92 10.30 -11.73 14.10
N GLY A 93 9.74 -12.61 14.94
CA GLY A 93 8.42 -12.43 15.55
C GLY A 93 7.28 -12.61 14.55
N THR A 94 6.14 -11.97 14.82
CA THR A 94 4.95 -12.03 13.98
C THR A 94 5.00 -10.95 12.90
N LEU A 95 4.96 -11.35 11.64
CA LEU A 95 5.06 -10.47 10.47
C LEU A 95 3.75 -10.43 9.68
N VAL A 96 3.44 -9.28 9.09
CA VAL A 96 2.50 -9.19 7.97
C VAL A 96 3.15 -9.87 6.75
N TRP A 97 2.55 -10.93 6.24
CA TRP A 97 3.19 -11.82 5.27
C TRP A 97 2.40 -11.98 3.96
N GLY A 98 1.81 -10.87 3.50
CA GLY A 98 1.14 -10.79 2.21
C GLY A 98 0.81 -9.33 1.87
N ALA A 99 0.80 -9.00 0.58
CA ALA A 99 0.51 -7.65 0.10
C ALA A 99 -0.50 -7.64 -1.06
N ARG A 100 -1.33 -8.68 -1.19
CA ARG A 100 -2.33 -8.79 -2.26
C ARG A 100 -3.65 -8.13 -1.88
N THR A 101 -4.38 -7.60 -2.84
CA THR A 101 -5.77 -7.16 -2.66
C THR A 101 -6.71 -8.37 -2.77
N LEU A 102 -8.01 -8.17 -2.59
CA LEU A 102 -9.00 -9.21 -2.89
C LEU A 102 -9.06 -9.54 -4.38
N ASP A 103 -8.57 -8.66 -5.26
CA ASP A 103 -8.43 -8.91 -6.69
C ASP A 103 -7.09 -9.58 -7.01
N GLY A 104 -6.85 -10.71 -6.34
CA GLY A 104 -5.57 -11.41 -6.31
C GLY A 104 -5.07 -11.89 -7.66
N ASN A 105 -5.99 -12.30 -8.52
CA ASN A 105 -5.67 -12.83 -9.84
C ASN A 105 -5.47 -11.74 -10.92
N SER A 106 -5.76 -10.48 -10.61
CA SER A 106 -5.59 -9.37 -11.56
C SER A 106 -4.12 -9.11 -11.90
N ASN A 107 -3.86 -8.67 -13.14
CA ASN A 107 -2.54 -8.19 -13.51
C ASN A 107 -2.32 -6.72 -13.16
N GLU A 108 -3.40 -5.99 -12.87
CA GLU A 108 -3.39 -4.54 -12.63
C GLU A 108 -3.45 -4.23 -11.14
N TRP A 109 -4.44 -4.80 -10.43
CA TRP A 109 -4.79 -4.42 -9.06
C TRP A 109 -4.44 -5.45 -8.00
N ARG A 110 -3.62 -6.45 -8.34
CA ARG A 110 -3.19 -7.52 -7.42
C ARG A 110 -2.56 -7.01 -6.14
N TYR A 111 -1.79 -5.91 -6.17
CA TYR A 111 -0.99 -5.49 -5.02
C TYR A 111 -1.57 -4.26 -4.31
N ILE A 112 -1.59 -4.33 -2.97
CA ILE A 112 -2.07 -3.26 -2.08
C ILE A 112 -1.31 -1.96 -2.32
N SER A 113 0.02 -2.01 -2.45
CA SER A 113 0.82 -0.80 -2.65
C SER A 113 0.50 -0.09 -3.96
N VAL A 114 0.22 -0.85 -5.03
CA VAL A 114 -0.18 -0.29 -6.33
C VAL A 114 -1.53 0.40 -6.20
N ARG A 115 -2.57 -0.30 -5.70
CA ARG A 115 -3.91 0.28 -5.56
C ARG A 115 -3.94 1.48 -4.62
N ARG A 116 -3.24 1.42 -3.48
CA ARG A 116 -3.17 2.53 -2.52
C ARG A 116 -2.42 3.73 -3.09
N PHE A 117 -1.37 3.52 -3.86
CA PHE A 117 -0.66 4.61 -4.53
C PHE A 117 -1.55 5.31 -5.56
N PHE A 118 -2.30 4.57 -6.38
CA PHE A 118 -3.29 5.15 -7.29
C PHE A 118 -4.33 5.99 -6.54
N ASN A 119 -4.93 5.46 -5.47
CA ASN A 119 -5.89 6.22 -4.65
C ASN A 119 -5.28 7.52 -4.11
N MET A 120 -4.03 7.48 -3.64
CA MET A 120 -3.34 8.66 -3.13
C MET A 120 -3.11 9.70 -4.24
N VAL A 121 -2.65 9.28 -5.42
CA VAL A 121 -2.40 10.17 -6.55
C VAL A 121 -3.69 10.79 -7.05
N GLU A 122 -4.75 9.99 -7.25
CA GLU A 122 -6.08 10.46 -7.67
C GLU A 122 -6.61 11.56 -6.73
N GLU A 123 -6.58 11.30 -5.42
CA GLU A 123 -7.07 12.26 -4.42
C GLU A 123 -6.19 13.51 -4.32
N SER A 124 -4.86 13.36 -4.43
CA SER A 124 -3.92 14.48 -4.40
C SER A 124 -4.08 15.38 -5.62
N VAL A 125 -4.18 14.78 -6.81
CA VAL A 125 -4.39 15.50 -8.07
C VAL A 125 -5.72 16.24 -8.01
N LYS A 126 -6.82 15.56 -7.65
CA LYS A 126 -8.16 16.16 -7.52
C LYS A 126 -8.16 17.39 -6.61
N LYS A 127 -7.51 17.31 -5.44
CA LYS A 127 -7.39 18.45 -4.52
C LYS A 127 -6.55 19.57 -5.12
N SER A 128 -5.41 19.24 -5.73
CA SER A 128 -4.48 20.22 -6.27
C SER A 128 -5.02 20.95 -7.51
N THR A 129 -5.89 20.32 -8.30
CA THR A 129 -6.48 20.91 -9.51
C THR A 129 -7.84 21.55 -9.25
N TYR A 130 -8.31 21.60 -7.99
CA TYR A 130 -9.64 22.12 -7.68
C TYR A 130 -9.82 23.61 -8.05
N TRP A 131 -8.73 24.39 -8.05
CA TRP A 131 -8.75 25.79 -8.48
C TRP A 131 -9.17 25.97 -9.95
N ALA A 132 -9.02 24.94 -10.79
CA ALA A 132 -9.38 25.03 -12.21
C ALA A 132 -10.89 24.91 -12.46
N VAL A 133 -11.68 24.57 -11.42
CA VAL A 133 -13.13 24.54 -11.52
C VAL A 133 -13.64 25.98 -11.67
N PHE A 134 -14.46 26.22 -12.70
CA PHE A 134 -14.96 27.54 -13.11
C PHE A 134 -13.92 28.51 -13.69
N GLU A 135 -12.69 28.05 -13.94
CA GLU A 135 -11.75 28.80 -14.79
C GLU A 135 -12.14 28.70 -16.27
N THR A 136 -11.56 29.57 -17.10
CA THR A 136 -11.76 29.51 -18.55
C THR A 136 -11.21 28.18 -19.09
N ASN A 137 -12.04 27.42 -19.81
CA ASN A 137 -11.67 26.12 -20.40
C ASN A 137 -10.86 26.30 -21.70
N ASP A 138 -9.65 26.83 -21.56
CA ASP A 138 -8.75 27.14 -22.67
C ASP A 138 -7.37 26.46 -22.54
N ALA A 139 -6.55 26.63 -23.59
CA ALA A 139 -5.22 26.06 -23.64
C ALA A 139 -4.30 26.50 -22.49
N ASN A 140 -4.49 27.70 -21.93
CA ASN A 140 -3.67 28.19 -20.82
C ASN A 140 -3.98 27.40 -19.54
N THR A 141 -5.28 27.19 -19.25
CA THR A 141 -5.72 26.38 -18.10
C THR A 141 -5.26 24.94 -18.25
N TRP A 142 -5.39 24.34 -19.45
CA TRP A 142 -4.94 22.97 -19.71
C TRP A 142 -3.44 22.78 -19.47
N VAL A 143 -2.61 23.72 -19.95
CA VAL A 143 -1.16 23.69 -19.75
C VAL A 143 -0.80 23.77 -18.26
N LYS A 144 -1.46 24.65 -17.51
CA LYS A 144 -1.23 24.78 -16.05
C LYS A 144 -1.59 23.50 -15.30
N VAL A 145 -2.76 22.93 -15.58
CA VAL A 145 -3.21 21.67 -14.96
C VAL A 145 -2.26 20.53 -15.31
N ARG A 146 -1.92 20.36 -16.59
CA ARG A 146 -0.97 19.34 -17.04
C ARG A 146 0.39 19.49 -16.36
N GLY A 147 0.96 20.69 -16.37
CA GLY A 147 2.28 20.95 -15.77
C GLY A 147 2.31 20.70 -14.26
N MET A 148 1.21 21.00 -13.54
CA MET A 148 1.10 20.69 -12.11
C MET A 148 1.17 19.18 -11.84
N ILE A 149 0.42 18.39 -12.62
CA ILE A 149 0.37 16.93 -12.47
C ILE A 149 1.70 16.31 -12.88
N GLU A 150 2.31 16.75 -13.99
CA GLU A 150 3.62 16.29 -14.45
C GLU A 150 4.72 16.56 -13.42
N ASN A 151 4.72 17.74 -12.80
CA ASN A 151 5.67 18.10 -11.74
C ASN A 151 5.50 17.21 -10.49
N TYR A 152 4.26 16.92 -10.11
CA TYR A 152 3.97 16.02 -8.99
C TYR A 152 4.44 14.59 -9.27
N LEU A 153 4.10 14.03 -10.43
CA LEU A 153 4.52 12.68 -10.82
C LEU A 153 6.03 12.57 -11.02
N THR A 154 6.69 13.64 -11.48
CA THR A 154 8.15 13.70 -11.54
C THR A 154 8.79 13.58 -10.15
N GLN A 155 8.22 14.23 -9.14
CA GLN A 155 8.68 14.07 -7.75
C GLN A 155 8.50 12.62 -7.28
N LYS A 156 7.34 12.01 -7.55
CA LYS A 156 7.09 10.60 -7.19
C LYS A 156 7.99 9.61 -7.92
N TRP A 157 8.35 9.89 -9.17
CA TRP A 157 9.35 9.12 -9.90
C TRP A 157 10.74 9.23 -9.24
N ARG A 158 11.17 10.44 -8.86
CA ARG A 158 12.44 10.65 -8.13
C ARG A 158 12.47 9.96 -6.77
N ASP A 159 11.32 9.88 -6.09
CA ASP A 159 11.16 9.16 -4.83
C ASP A 159 11.19 7.61 -5.01
N GLY A 160 11.24 7.13 -6.26
CA GLY A 160 11.25 5.70 -6.60
C GLY A 160 9.87 5.04 -6.58
N ALA A 161 8.78 5.82 -6.63
CA ALA A 161 7.42 5.30 -6.65
C ALA A 161 6.97 4.78 -8.02
N LEU A 162 7.57 5.32 -9.09
CA LEU A 162 7.26 4.97 -10.47
C LEU A 162 8.45 4.28 -11.11
N ALA A 163 8.18 3.20 -11.84
CA ALA A 163 9.15 2.43 -12.61
C ALA A 163 9.38 3.06 -13.98
N GLY A 164 10.64 3.14 -14.41
CA GLY A 164 11.01 3.70 -15.72
C GLY A 164 12.38 4.36 -15.65
N ALA A 165 13.19 4.19 -16.70
CA ALA A 165 14.50 4.81 -16.78
C ALA A 165 14.40 6.33 -16.97
N THR A 166 13.33 6.79 -17.63
CA THR A 166 12.99 8.20 -17.81
C THR A 166 11.58 8.49 -17.31
N THR A 167 11.26 9.77 -17.09
CA THR A 167 9.90 10.19 -16.73
C THR A 167 8.86 9.81 -17.80
N LYS A 168 9.26 9.78 -19.08
CA LYS A 168 8.39 9.39 -20.21
C LYS A 168 8.04 7.90 -20.21
N ASP A 169 8.92 7.05 -19.67
CA ASP A 169 8.64 5.62 -19.49
C ASP A 169 7.75 5.39 -18.25
N ALA A 170 7.86 6.28 -17.27
CA ALA A 170 7.22 6.14 -15.97
C ALA A 170 5.78 6.65 -15.93
N PHE A 171 5.46 7.74 -16.65
CA PHE A 171 4.12 8.28 -16.69
C PHE A 171 3.86 9.14 -17.93
N PHE A 172 2.59 9.42 -18.20
CA PHE A 172 2.17 10.45 -19.13
C PHE A 172 0.98 11.25 -18.58
N VAL A 173 0.88 12.51 -18.99
CA VAL A 173 -0.27 13.38 -18.73
C VAL A 173 -0.69 14.03 -20.04
N ARG A 174 -1.94 13.86 -20.44
CA ARG A 174 -2.48 14.48 -21.67
C ARG A 174 -3.70 15.33 -21.31
N CYS A 175 -3.75 16.51 -21.90
CA CYS A 175 -4.88 17.43 -21.81
C CYS A 175 -4.82 18.37 -23.01
N GLY A 176 -5.87 18.37 -23.84
CA GLY A 176 -6.02 19.33 -24.94
C GLY A 176 -7.05 18.93 -25.99
N LEU A 177 -7.50 19.93 -26.76
CA LEU A 177 -8.38 19.74 -27.92
C LEU A 177 -7.69 18.87 -28.99
N GLY A 178 -8.39 17.87 -29.50
CA GLY A 178 -7.87 16.88 -30.44
C GLY A 178 -6.90 15.86 -29.83
N THR A 179 -6.63 15.95 -28.52
CA THR A 179 -5.83 14.95 -27.77
C THR A 179 -6.71 14.16 -26.82
N THR A 180 -7.36 14.85 -25.87
CA THR A 180 -8.25 14.24 -24.87
C THR A 180 -9.67 14.80 -24.91
N MET A 181 -9.88 15.91 -25.62
CA MET A 181 -11.15 16.61 -25.72
C MET A 181 -11.53 16.86 -27.18
N THR A 182 -12.82 16.84 -27.44
CA THR A 182 -13.45 17.32 -28.67
C THR A 182 -13.96 18.74 -28.51
N SER A 183 -14.38 19.38 -29.61
CA SER A 183 -15.05 20.70 -29.51
C SER A 183 -16.33 20.62 -28.69
N GLN A 184 -17.04 19.49 -28.72
CA GLN A 184 -18.24 19.28 -27.93
C GLN A 184 -17.94 19.22 -26.44
N ASP A 185 -16.85 18.55 -26.03
CA ASP A 185 -16.43 18.52 -24.62
C ASP A 185 -16.22 19.94 -24.08
N ILE A 186 -15.60 20.83 -24.88
CA ILE A 186 -15.36 22.23 -24.48
C ILE A 186 -16.67 23.00 -24.37
N LEU A 187 -17.59 22.86 -25.33
CA LEU A 187 -18.90 23.52 -25.31
C LEU A 187 -19.76 23.06 -24.11
N GLU A 188 -19.60 21.81 -23.69
CA GLU A 188 -20.24 21.25 -22.50
C GLU A 188 -19.49 21.57 -21.19
N GLY A 189 -18.38 22.33 -21.25
CA GLY A 189 -17.60 22.71 -20.08
C GLY A 189 -16.79 21.57 -19.46
N ARG A 190 -16.55 20.48 -20.20
CA ARG A 190 -15.73 19.34 -19.75
C ARG A 190 -14.26 19.59 -20.04
N MET A 191 -13.42 19.31 -19.05
CA MET A 191 -11.97 19.27 -19.19
C MET A 191 -11.45 17.86 -18.89
N ASN A 192 -11.15 17.09 -19.93
CA ASN A 192 -10.70 15.70 -19.79
C ASN A 192 -9.17 15.64 -19.71
N VAL A 193 -8.65 15.14 -18.60
CA VAL A 193 -7.22 14.91 -18.38
C VAL A 193 -6.95 13.41 -18.31
N GLU A 194 -6.09 12.90 -19.18
CA GLU A 194 -5.69 11.50 -19.20
C GLU A 194 -4.33 11.33 -18.51
N ILE A 195 -4.26 10.44 -17.52
CA ILE A 195 -3.04 10.21 -16.71
C ILE A 195 -2.74 8.72 -16.69
N GLY A 196 -1.55 8.33 -17.13
CA GLY A 196 -1.03 6.97 -17.00
C GLY A 196 0.22 6.94 -16.14
N MET A 197 0.36 5.94 -15.27
CA MET A 197 1.51 5.81 -14.36
C MET A 197 1.94 4.35 -14.20
N ALA A 198 3.24 4.09 -14.26
CA ALA A 198 3.86 2.78 -14.07
C ALA A 198 4.35 2.64 -12.62
N VAL A 199 3.47 2.22 -11.70
CA VAL A 199 3.83 2.11 -10.27
C VAL A 199 4.74 0.90 -10.03
N VAL A 200 5.72 1.05 -9.14
CA VAL A 200 6.61 -0.06 -8.74
C VAL A 200 5.82 -1.21 -8.11
N ARG A 201 6.16 -2.44 -8.50
CA ARG A 201 5.56 -3.67 -7.97
C ARG A 201 6.52 -4.36 -6.98
N PRO A 202 6.01 -4.96 -5.90
CA PRO A 202 6.85 -5.71 -4.98
C PRO A 202 7.37 -7.01 -5.62
N ALA A 203 8.60 -7.39 -5.29
CA ALA A 203 9.12 -8.73 -5.58
C ALA A 203 8.53 -9.72 -4.56
N GLU A 204 7.54 -10.51 -5.00
CA GLU A 204 6.83 -11.45 -4.13
C GLU A 204 7.56 -12.81 -4.01
N PHE A 205 8.16 -13.28 -5.10
CA PHE A 205 8.88 -14.54 -5.15
C PHE A 205 10.33 -14.32 -5.57
N ILE A 206 11.27 -14.94 -4.85
CA ILE A 206 12.68 -14.96 -5.21
C ILE A 206 13.04 -16.41 -5.55
N ILE A 207 13.30 -16.68 -6.83
CA ILE A 207 13.69 -18.02 -7.30
C ILE A 207 15.21 -18.04 -7.44
N LEU A 208 15.89 -18.76 -6.54
CA LEU A 208 17.33 -18.98 -6.60
C LEU A 208 17.63 -20.24 -7.42
N LYS A 209 18.38 -20.10 -8.51
CA LYS A 209 18.83 -21.22 -9.35
C LYS A 209 20.31 -21.47 -9.09
N PHE A 210 20.62 -22.64 -8.54
CA PHE A 210 22.00 -23.06 -8.30
C PHE A 210 22.44 -23.95 -9.45
N SER A 211 23.62 -23.66 -10.01
CA SER A 211 24.30 -24.53 -10.98
C SER A 211 25.72 -24.80 -10.51
N HIS A 212 26.17 -26.04 -10.66
CA HIS A 212 27.55 -26.39 -10.41
C HIS A 212 28.40 -25.96 -11.61
N LYS A 213 29.25 -24.96 -11.42
CA LYS A 213 30.22 -24.54 -12.42
C LYS A 213 31.51 -25.34 -12.20
N LEU A 214 31.86 -26.20 -13.16
CA LEU A 214 33.15 -26.89 -13.15
C LEU A 214 34.28 -25.87 -13.24
N GLN A 215 35.35 -26.11 -12.48
CA GLN A 215 36.54 -25.28 -12.48
C GLN A 215 37.16 -25.28 -13.88
N THR A 216 37.21 -24.12 -14.54
CA THR A 216 37.79 -23.96 -15.89
C THR A 216 39.24 -23.47 -15.86
N SER A 217 39.82 -23.30 -14.68
CA SER A 217 41.24 -23.03 -14.41
C SER A 217 41.57 -23.34 -12.96
#